data_AF-A0A5C6ZDQ8-F1
#
_entry.id   AF-A0A5C6ZDQ8-F1
#
_cell.length_a   1.000
_cell.length_b   1.000
_cell.length_c   1.000
_cell.angle_alpha   90.00
_cell.angle_beta   90.00
_cell.angle_gamma   90.00
#
_symmetry.space_group_name_H-M   'P 1'
#
loop_
_entity.id
_entity.type
_entity.pdbx_description
1 polymer ?
#
loop_
_entity_poly.entity_id
_entity_poly.type
_entity_poly.pdbx_seq_one_letter_code
_entity_poly.pdbx_strand_id
1 'polypeptide(L)'
;MILFVLSFVFPRLFNIVKLLLLLLATLTLLDSIILFSAKRGVVGRRLLPEKFSNGDENPIELAISNYYTFKVYVKIIDEIPEQFQVRDFEILRDLEASSTSQIEYKLRPVARGEYHFGTLNIYVSSVFGLVARRFKTDTDAMLPTYPSFMQLRKYNLMAISNNLHQYGIKKIRKIGHTMEFEQIKDYVLGDDLRTINWKATAKRNQLMVNQFQDEKSQPIYSVIDKGRIMKMPFDGLTLLDYAINAALVISNVALKKHDKAGILAFSKRVENIVVAERRASQMNLILETLYNVNTDYFESDFSRLYADVKRNIKQRSLMLLYTNFETLDGLHRQIPYLKGIAKNHLLVVIFFKNTELDSIINNKSETVQQAYDKVIAEKFAFEKRLIVNELQKFGIQSILTTPKDLTLDTINKYLEIKARGLL
;
A
#
# COMPACT_ATOMS: atom_id res chain seq x y z
N MET A 1 51.96 -18.22 -13.01
CA MET A 1 52.53 -17.48 -14.14
C MET A 1 53.79 -16.70 -13.73
N ILE A 2 53.70 -15.67 -12.87
CA ILE A 2 54.86 -14.82 -12.47
C ILE A 2 56.03 -15.63 -11.87
N LEU A 3 55.74 -16.60 -10.99
CA LEU A 3 56.77 -17.46 -10.38
C LEU A 3 57.50 -18.35 -11.39
N PHE A 4 56.83 -18.78 -12.46
CA PHE A 4 57.46 -19.55 -13.53
C PHE A 4 58.40 -18.65 -14.37
N VAL A 5 58.02 -17.40 -14.62
CA VAL A 5 58.89 -16.42 -15.31
C VAL A 5 60.14 -16.11 -14.48
N LEU A 6 60.00 -15.88 -13.18
CA LEU A 6 61.13 -15.65 -12.28
C LEU A 6 62.06 -16.87 -12.15
N SER A 7 61.51 -18.08 -12.28
CA SER A 7 62.30 -19.30 -12.22
C SER A 7 63.19 -19.55 -13.44
N PHE A 8 62.99 -18.82 -14.54
CA PHE A 8 63.90 -18.83 -15.68
C PHE A 8 65.25 -18.17 -15.35
N VAL A 9 65.24 -17.16 -14.47
CA VAL A 9 66.44 -16.44 -14.01
C VAL A 9 67.17 -17.20 -12.89
N PHE A 10 66.43 -17.95 -12.06
CA PHE A 10 66.98 -18.72 -10.94
C PHE A 10 66.61 -20.22 -11.06
N PRO A 11 67.51 -21.07 -11.59
CA PRO A 11 67.22 -22.48 -11.88
C PRO A 11 66.75 -23.31 -10.67
N ARG A 12 67.20 -22.98 -9.45
CA ARG A 12 66.76 -23.65 -8.22
C ARG A 12 65.29 -23.38 -7.88
N LEU A 13 64.77 -22.21 -8.28
CA LEU A 13 63.38 -21.81 -8.06
C LEU A 13 62.43 -22.65 -8.92
N PHE A 14 62.89 -23.15 -10.06
CA PHE A 14 62.06 -23.93 -10.99
C PHE A 14 61.53 -25.23 -10.39
N ASN A 15 62.36 -25.96 -9.64
CA ASN A 15 61.93 -27.19 -8.95
C ASN A 15 60.92 -26.89 -7.84
N ILE A 16 61.10 -25.79 -7.12
CA ILE A 16 60.17 -25.35 -6.06
C ILE A 16 58.81 -25.01 -6.67
N VAL A 17 58.80 -24.27 -7.78
CA VAL A 17 57.55 -23.89 -8.47
C VAL A 17 56.83 -25.12 -9.04
N LYS A 18 57.55 -26.13 -9.55
CA LYS A 18 56.95 -27.42 -9.96
C LYS A 18 56.27 -28.15 -8.80
N LEU A 19 56.92 -28.22 -7.64
CA LEU A 19 56.35 -28.85 -6.44
C LEU A 19 55.10 -28.09 -5.97
N LEU A 20 55.13 -26.75 -5.96
CA LEU A 20 53.96 -25.92 -5.63
C LEU A 20 52.81 -26.13 -6.62
N LEU A 21 53.11 -26.27 -7.91
CA LEU A 21 52.09 -26.56 -8.92
C LEU A 21 51.45 -27.93 -8.71
N LEU A 22 52.26 -28.96 -8.43
CA LEU A 22 51.77 -30.30 -8.15
C LEU A 22 50.91 -30.31 -6.88
N LEU A 23 51.35 -29.61 -5.83
CA LEU A 23 50.57 -29.43 -4.60
C LEU A 23 49.22 -28.77 -4.90
N LEU A 24 49.20 -27.65 -5.63
CA LEU A 24 47.97 -26.96 -6.01
C LEU A 24 47.03 -27.88 -6.82
N ALA A 25 47.57 -28.63 -7.78
CA ALA A 25 46.79 -29.56 -8.59
C ALA A 25 46.19 -30.69 -7.74
N THR A 26 46.96 -31.27 -6.82
CA THR A 26 46.46 -32.30 -5.90
C THR A 26 45.40 -31.77 -4.95
N LEU A 27 45.59 -30.57 -4.37
CA LEU A 27 44.58 -29.92 -3.52
C LEU A 27 43.30 -29.60 -4.29
N THR A 28 43.40 -29.12 -5.53
CA THR A 28 42.24 -28.83 -6.38
C THR A 28 41.46 -30.11 -6.70
N LEU A 29 42.16 -31.21 -6.99
CA LEU A 29 41.53 -32.50 -7.27
C LEU A 29 40.85 -33.09 -6.03
N LEU A 30 41.50 -33.01 -4.86
CA LEU A 30 40.89 -33.41 -3.59
C LEU A 30 39.65 -32.57 -3.27
N ASP A 31 39.73 -31.25 -3.41
CA ASP A 31 38.62 -30.32 -3.18
C ASP A 31 37.42 -30.65 -4.10
N SER A 32 37.71 -30.90 -5.39
CA SER A 32 36.69 -31.32 -6.36
C SER A 32 36.05 -32.66 -5.99
N ILE A 33 36.82 -33.66 -5.55
CA ILE A 33 36.25 -34.96 -5.16
C ILE A 33 35.36 -34.80 -3.93
N ILE A 34 35.82 -34.08 -2.91
CA ILE A 34 35.08 -33.85 -1.67
C ILE A 34 33.74 -33.15 -1.96
N LEU A 35 33.76 -32.08 -2.75
CA LEU A 35 32.55 -31.32 -3.08
C LEU A 35 31.60 -32.06 -4.02
N PHE A 36 32.09 -32.88 -4.96
CA PHE A 36 31.22 -33.53 -5.95
C PHE A 36 30.80 -34.96 -5.61
N SER A 37 31.45 -35.61 -4.64
CA SER A 37 31.10 -36.96 -4.17
C SER A 37 29.71 -37.01 -3.52
N ALA A 38 29.32 -35.97 -2.79
CA ALA A 38 27.99 -35.89 -2.17
C ALA A 38 26.90 -35.67 -3.22
N LYS A 39 25.89 -36.54 -3.32
CA LYS A 39 24.74 -36.32 -4.23
C LYS A 39 23.90 -35.10 -3.85
N ARG A 40 23.67 -34.90 -2.54
CA ARG A 40 22.97 -33.75 -1.96
C ARG A 40 23.89 -33.09 -0.92
N GLY A 41 24.69 -32.12 -1.36
CA GLY A 41 25.63 -31.42 -0.48
C GLY A 41 24.96 -30.32 0.34
N VAL A 42 24.24 -29.42 -0.34
CA VAL A 42 23.47 -28.35 0.29
C VAL A 42 22.08 -28.28 -0.33
N VAL A 43 21.07 -27.98 0.49
CA VAL A 43 19.70 -27.70 0.03
C VAL A 43 19.28 -26.36 0.60
N GLY A 44 18.83 -25.45 -0.25
CA GLY A 44 18.18 -24.20 0.16
C GLY A 44 16.70 -24.21 -0.18
N ARG A 45 15.88 -23.60 0.67
CA ARG A 45 14.46 -23.31 0.43
C ARG A 45 14.15 -21.88 0.83
N ARG A 46 13.31 -21.21 0.05
CA ARG A 46 12.69 -19.94 0.41
C ARG A 46 11.45 -20.22 1.23
N LEU A 47 11.34 -19.53 2.36
CA LEU A 47 10.12 -19.46 3.14
C LEU A 47 9.49 -18.10 2.82
N LEU A 48 8.65 -18.11 1.78
CA LEU A 48 7.96 -16.92 1.31
C LEU A 48 6.70 -16.67 2.14
N PRO A 49 6.34 -15.40 2.40
CA PRO A 49 5.02 -15.07 2.92
C PRO A 49 3.92 -15.42 1.89
N GLU A 50 2.66 -15.44 2.31
CA GLU A 50 1.53 -15.66 1.38
C GLU A 50 1.38 -14.53 0.34
N LYS A 51 1.76 -13.30 0.73
CA LYS A 51 1.66 -12.11 -0.11
C LYS A 51 2.60 -11.01 0.36
N PHE A 52 3.05 -10.19 -0.58
CA PHE A 52 3.79 -8.97 -0.30
C PHE A 52 2.87 -7.79 0.05
N SER A 53 3.35 -6.92 0.94
CA SER A 53 2.75 -5.63 1.29
C SER A 53 3.42 -4.53 0.46
N ASN A 54 2.69 -3.94 -0.49
CA ASN A 54 3.22 -2.90 -1.37
C ASN A 54 3.67 -1.67 -0.58
N GLY A 55 4.91 -1.24 -0.80
CA GLY A 55 5.50 -0.07 -0.16
C GLY A 55 6.15 -0.32 1.19
N ASP A 56 6.02 -1.51 1.77
CA ASP A 56 6.62 -1.86 3.07
C ASP A 56 7.78 -2.87 2.91
N GLU A 57 8.63 -2.97 3.91
CA GLU A 57 9.68 -4.00 3.98
C GLU A 57 9.07 -5.36 4.31
N ASN A 58 9.23 -6.33 3.41
CA ASN A 58 8.73 -7.69 3.57
C ASN A 58 9.92 -8.63 3.86
N PRO A 59 9.92 -9.33 5.00
CA PRO A 59 10.97 -10.30 5.33
C PRO A 59 10.83 -11.55 4.45
N ILE A 60 11.95 -12.05 3.97
CA ILE A 60 12.09 -13.31 3.25
C ILE A 60 13.14 -14.13 3.98
N GLU A 61 12.74 -15.35 4.34
CA GLU A 61 13.62 -16.27 5.04
C GLU A 61 14.14 -17.34 4.06
N LEU A 62 15.44 -17.60 4.14
CA LEU A 62 16.11 -18.70 3.45
C LEU A 62 16.51 -19.75 4.48
N ALA A 63 16.01 -20.96 4.33
CA ALA A 63 16.44 -22.12 5.10
C ALA A 63 17.48 -22.89 4.29
N ILE A 64 18.74 -22.90 4.75
CA ILE A 64 19.84 -23.57 4.07
C ILE A 64 20.41 -24.67 4.96
N SER A 65 20.33 -25.90 4.47
CA SER A 65 20.82 -27.08 5.15
C SER A 65 22.12 -27.57 4.52
N ASN A 66 23.18 -27.64 5.33
CA ASN A 66 24.43 -28.30 4.99
C ASN A 66 24.34 -29.79 5.32
N TYR A 67 24.50 -30.65 4.32
CA TYR A 67 24.56 -32.11 4.48
C TYR A 67 25.98 -32.66 4.36
N TYR A 68 26.99 -31.81 4.16
CA TYR A 68 28.37 -32.21 4.32
C TYR A 68 28.71 -32.42 5.79
N THR A 69 29.60 -33.37 6.06
CA THR A 69 30.12 -33.67 7.40
C THR A 69 31.22 -32.70 7.84
N PHE A 70 31.43 -31.61 7.10
CA PHE A 70 32.42 -30.58 7.36
C PHE A 70 31.83 -29.19 7.12
N LYS A 71 32.51 -28.17 7.66
CA LYS A 71 32.14 -26.77 7.50
C LYS A 71 32.32 -26.32 6.05
N VAL A 72 31.33 -25.63 5.50
CA VAL A 72 31.37 -25.10 4.12
C VAL A 72 31.15 -23.61 4.07
N TYR A 73 31.76 -22.96 3.09
CA TYR A 73 31.53 -21.57 2.74
C TYR A 73 30.48 -21.51 1.65
N VAL A 74 29.39 -20.78 1.89
CA VAL A 74 28.31 -20.62 0.90
C VAL A 74 28.20 -19.19 0.42
N LYS A 75 28.14 -19.04 -0.90
CA LYS A 75 27.72 -17.82 -1.60
C LYS A 75 26.34 -18.06 -2.20
N ILE A 76 25.35 -17.36 -1.68
CA ILE A 76 23.95 -17.50 -2.06
C ILE A 76 23.61 -16.33 -2.98
N ILE A 77 23.10 -16.65 -4.17
CA ILE A 77 22.58 -15.70 -5.13
C ILE A 77 21.12 -16.07 -5.34
N ASP A 78 20.24 -15.28 -4.74
CA ASP A 78 18.81 -15.39 -4.97
C ASP A 78 18.43 -14.54 -6.19
N GLU A 79 17.86 -15.15 -7.22
CA GLU A 79 17.34 -14.45 -8.40
C GLU A 79 16.05 -13.71 -8.02
N ILE A 80 16.22 -12.52 -7.45
CA ILE A 80 15.15 -11.62 -7.05
C ILE A 80 14.38 -11.12 -8.29
N PRO A 81 13.04 -10.98 -8.22
CA PRO A 81 12.22 -10.49 -9.34
C PRO A 81 12.73 -9.16 -9.93
N GLU A 82 12.63 -9.00 -11.25
CA GLU A 82 13.17 -7.85 -11.99
C GLU A 82 12.62 -6.50 -11.50
N GLN A 83 11.39 -6.47 -10.98
CA GLN A 83 10.73 -5.27 -10.49
C GLN A 83 11.50 -4.61 -9.34
N PHE A 84 12.34 -5.36 -8.60
CA PHE A 84 13.17 -4.81 -7.54
C PHE A 84 14.46 -4.15 -8.06
N GLN A 85 14.87 -4.43 -9.30
CA GLN A 85 16.11 -3.92 -9.92
C GLN A 85 17.40 -4.19 -9.12
N VAL A 86 17.40 -5.17 -8.21
CA VAL A 86 18.59 -5.58 -7.47
C VAL A 86 19.37 -6.60 -8.29
N ARG A 87 20.59 -6.26 -8.72
CA ARG A 87 21.41 -7.09 -9.62
C ARG A 87 22.66 -7.69 -8.98
N ASP A 88 23.03 -7.15 -7.83
CA ASP A 88 24.24 -7.46 -7.06
C ASP A 88 23.90 -8.18 -5.75
N PHE A 89 22.73 -8.81 -5.67
CA PHE A 89 22.31 -9.52 -4.47
C PHE A 89 23.15 -10.78 -4.25
N GLU A 90 23.92 -10.77 -3.16
CA GLU A 90 24.65 -11.92 -2.70
C GLU A 90 24.69 -11.98 -1.17
N ILE A 91 24.67 -13.20 -0.65
CA ILE A 91 24.85 -13.46 0.78
C ILE A 91 26.00 -14.44 0.95
N LEU A 92 26.98 -14.05 1.76
CA LEU A 92 28.11 -14.89 2.16
C LEU A 92 27.89 -15.41 3.58
N ARG A 93 27.94 -16.74 3.77
CA ARG A 93 27.80 -17.38 5.07
C ARG A 93 28.69 -18.61 5.20
N ASP A 94 29.04 -18.88 6.44
CA ASP A 94 29.67 -20.12 6.87
C ASP A 94 28.59 -21.06 7.40
N LEU A 95 28.57 -22.31 6.96
CA LEU A 95 27.65 -23.32 7.48
C LEU A 95 28.43 -24.43 8.16
N GLU A 96 28.11 -24.68 9.44
CA GLU A 96 28.67 -25.78 10.20
C GLU A 96 28.24 -27.13 9.62
N ALA A 97 29.03 -28.17 9.91
CA ALA A 97 28.75 -29.54 9.46
C ALA A 97 27.34 -29.98 9.87
N SER A 98 26.60 -30.61 8.96
CA SER A 98 25.26 -31.19 9.23
C SER A 98 24.25 -30.23 9.88
N SER A 99 24.40 -28.91 9.66
CA SER A 99 23.58 -27.87 10.29
C SER A 99 22.58 -27.25 9.32
N THR A 100 21.53 -26.62 9.86
CA THR A 100 20.61 -25.78 9.08
C THR A 100 20.67 -24.37 9.62
N SER A 101 20.85 -23.40 8.72
CA SER A 101 20.88 -21.97 9.04
C SER A 101 19.68 -21.28 8.42
N GLN A 102 19.08 -20.36 9.18
CA GLN A 102 18.04 -19.46 8.71
C GLN A 102 18.67 -18.09 8.47
N ILE A 103 18.43 -17.55 7.27
CA ILE A 103 18.94 -16.25 6.85
C ILE A 103 17.75 -15.41 6.42
N GLU A 104 17.58 -14.25 7.04
CA GLU A 104 16.55 -13.29 6.67
C GLU A 104 17.15 -12.16 5.82
N TYR A 105 16.47 -11.80 4.74
CA TYR A 105 16.67 -10.54 4.03
C TYR A 105 15.33 -9.87 3.76
N LYS A 106 15.33 -8.58 3.42
CA LYS A 106 14.10 -7.80 3.24
C LYS A 106 14.01 -7.24 1.84
N LEU A 107 12.80 -7.25 1.29
CA LEU A 107 12.47 -6.64 0.01
C LEU A 107 11.28 -5.68 0.16
N ARG A 108 11.37 -4.52 -0.47
CA ARG A 108 10.31 -3.51 -0.51
C ARG A 108 9.72 -3.41 -1.92
N PRO A 109 8.58 -4.07 -2.19
CA PRO A 109 7.95 -3.99 -3.50
C PRO A 109 7.29 -2.62 -3.66
N VAL A 110 7.41 -2.05 -4.85
CA VAL A 110 6.89 -0.72 -5.17
C VAL A 110 5.82 -0.74 -6.26
N ALA A 111 5.49 -1.93 -6.78
CA ALA A 111 4.41 -2.15 -7.71
C ALA A 111 3.51 -3.27 -7.19
N ARG A 112 2.19 -3.15 -7.42
CA ARG A 112 1.26 -4.28 -7.23
C ARG A 112 1.32 -5.23 -8.42
N GLY A 113 0.89 -6.48 -8.20
CA GLY A 113 0.84 -7.50 -9.22
C GLY A 113 1.55 -8.78 -8.79
N GLU A 114 2.11 -9.51 -9.73
CA GLU A 114 2.78 -10.79 -9.50
C GLU A 114 4.30 -10.61 -9.56
N TYR A 115 4.99 -11.19 -8.58
CA TYR A 115 6.46 -11.19 -8.49
C TYR A 115 6.96 -12.62 -8.66
N HIS A 116 7.83 -12.83 -9.65
CA HIS A 116 8.37 -14.16 -9.97
C HIS A 116 9.83 -14.23 -9.54
N PHE A 117 10.11 -15.06 -8.54
CA PHE A 117 11.48 -15.37 -8.14
C PHE A 117 12.09 -16.34 -9.12
N GLY A 118 13.32 -16.08 -9.55
CA GLY A 118 14.07 -17.03 -10.35
C GLY A 118 14.58 -18.21 -9.52
N THR A 119 15.77 -18.70 -9.88
CA THR A 119 16.43 -19.82 -9.19
C THR A 119 17.18 -19.36 -7.95
N LEU A 120 17.11 -20.14 -6.86
CA LEU A 120 18.01 -19.98 -5.72
C LEU A 120 19.33 -20.69 -6.05
N ASN A 121 20.37 -19.90 -6.33
CA ASN A 121 21.69 -20.42 -6.66
C ASN A 121 22.58 -20.41 -5.41
N ILE A 122 23.09 -21.57 -5.01
CA ILE A 122 24.00 -21.70 -3.86
C ILE A 122 25.32 -22.25 -4.36
N TYR A 123 26.37 -21.44 -4.27
CA TYR A 123 27.75 -21.82 -4.55
C TYR A 123 28.41 -22.25 -3.24
N VAL A 124 28.93 -23.47 -3.22
CA VAL A 124 29.53 -24.07 -2.03
C VAL A 124 31.01 -24.31 -2.29
N SER A 125 31.85 -23.83 -1.38
CA SER A 125 33.29 -24.06 -1.36
C SER A 125 33.71 -24.74 -0.06
N SER A 126 34.71 -25.61 -0.12
CA SER A 126 35.30 -26.19 1.08
C SER A 126 36.28 -25.21 1.75
N VAL A 127 36.93 -25.66 2.83
CA VAL A 127 38.01 -24.92 3.50
C VAL A 127 39.21 -24.65 2.60
N PHE A 128 39.43 -25.45 1.55
CA PHE A 128 40.50 -25.18 0.57
C PHE A 128 40.17 -24.01 -0.35
N GLY A 129 38.88 -23.75 -0.62
CA GLY A 129 38.43 -22.61 -1.43
C GLY A 129 38.90 -22.61 -2.89
N LEU A 130 39.33 -23.75 -3.44
CA LEU A 130 39.88 -23.85 -4.79
C LEU A 130 38.79 -24.11 -5.84
N VAL A 131 37.75 -24.86 -5.46
CA VAL A 131 36.62 -25.21 -6.32
C VAL A 131 35.32 -24.77 -5.66
N ALA A 132 34.38 -24.27 -6.46
CA ALA A 132 33.02 -23.99 -6.03
C ALA A 132 32.03 -24.88 -6.78
N ARG A 133 31.11 -25.52 -6.06
CA ARG A 133 30.01 -26.30 -6.64
C ARG A 133 28.71 -25.52 -6.55
N ARG A 134 27.98 -25.41 -7.66
CA ARG A 134 26.66 -24.74 -7.71
C ARG A 134 25.52 -25.73 -7.50
N PHE A 135 24.62 -25.40 -6.57
CA PHE A 135 23.31 -26.03 -6.39
C PHE A 135 22.23 -25.06 -6.82
N LYS A 136 21.21 -25.58 -7.52
CA LYS A 136 20.02 -24.83 -7.93
C LYS A 136 18.82 -25.43 -7.22
N THR A 137 18.10 -24.63 -6.44
CA THR A 137 16.88 -25.05 -5.76
C THR A 137 15.80 -24.00 -5.92
N ASP A 138 14.56 -24.37 -5.59
CA ASP A 138 13.42 -23.46 -5.46
C ASP A 138 13.27 -22.51 -6.67
N THR A 139 12.73 -23.01 -7.77
CA THR A 139 12.66 -22.29 -9.04
C THR A 139 11.26 -21.74 -9.29
N ASP A 140 11.18 -20.51 -9.78
CA ASP A 140 9.94 -19.89 -10.29
C ASP A 140 8.81 -19.80 -9.25
N ALA A 141 9.15 -19.30 -8.06
CA ALA A 141 8.16 -19.05 -7.02
C ALA A 141 7.42 -17.74 -7.31
N MET A 142 6.10 -17.81 -7.46
CA MET A 142 5.24 -16.63 -7.67
C MET A 142 4.69 -16.14 -6.34
N LEU A 143 4.81 -14.82 -6.10
CA LEU A 143 4.31 -14.15 -4.91
C LEU A 143 3.49 -12.90 -5.31
N PRO A 144 2.18 -12.83 -4.98
CA PRO A 144 1.40 -11.65 -5.29
C PRO A 144 1.66 -10.50 -4.31
N THR A 145 1.66 -9.27 -4.82
CA THR A 145 1.84 -8.02 -4.07
C THR A 145 0.54 -7.25 -3.95
N TYR A 146 0.02 -7.19 -2.74
CA TYR A 146 -1.24 -6.52 -2.39
C TYR A 146 -1.02 -5.10 -1.87
N PRO A 147 -2.07 -4.26 -1.85
CA PRO A 147 -2.08 -3.02 -1.08
C PRO A 147 -1.57 -3.22 0.35
N SER A 148 -0.99 -2.17 0.94
CA SER A 148 -0.30 -2.27 2.23
C SER A 148 -1.24 -2.72 3.36
N PHE A 149 -1.10 -3.99 3.77
CA PHE A 149 -1.84 -4.55 4.90
C PHE A 149 -1.10 -4.32 6.23
N MET A 150 0.22 -4.11 6.19
CA MET A 150 1.01 -3.75 7.37
C MET A 150 0.62 -2.37 7.89
N GLN A 151 0.41 -1.40 6.99
CA GLN A 151 -0.13 -0.09 7.35
C GLN A 151 -1.54 -0.20 7.90
N LEU A 152 -2.39 -1.06 7.31
CA LEU A 152 -3.72 -1.34 7.86
C LEU A 152 -3.66 -1.77 9.31
N ARG A 153 -2.78 -2.70 9.68
CA ARG A 153 -2.62 -3.13 11.09
C ARG A 153 -2.14 -1.99 11.99
N LYS A 154 -1.13 -1.23 11.56
CA LYS A 154 -0.57 -0.08 12.30
C LYS A 154 -1.64 0.98 12.60
N TYR A 155 -2.33 1.46 11.58
CA TYR A 155 -3.33 2.53 11.73
C TYR A 155 -4.60 2.06 12.44
N ASN A 156 -4.95 0.78 12.31
CA ASN A 156 -6.05 0.20 13.06
C ASN A 156 -5.81 0.26 14.59
N LEU A 157 -4.58 -0.03 15.03
CA LEU A 157 -4.22 0.14 16.45
C LEU A 157 -4.32 1.61 16.88
N MET A 158 -3.84 2.55 16.05
CA MET A 158 -3.90 3.99 16.34
C MET A 158 -5.33 4.54 16.39
N ALA A 159 -6.20 4.11 15.47
CA ALA A 159 -7.60 4.56 15.42
C ALA A 159 -8.42 4.04 16.62
N ILE A 160 -8.01 2.92 17.22
CA ILE A 160 -8.60 2.38 18.45
C ILE A 160 -8.08 3.14 19.67
N SER A 161 -6.76 3.40 19.75
CA SER A 161 -6.16 4.11 20.89
C SER A 161 -6.61 5.56 21.01
N ASN A 162 -6.94 6.22 19.89
CA ASN A 162 -7.48 7.59 19.87
C ASN A 162 -8.87 7.74 20.51
N ASN A 163 -9.48 6.67 21.04
CA ASN A 163 -10.67 6.77 21.89
C ASN A 163 -10.41 7.59 23.18
N LEU A 164 -9.17 7.78 23.61
CA LEU A 164 -8.83 8.56 24.82
C LEU A 164 -9.05 10.06 24.69
N HIS A 165 -9.15 10.62 23.47
CA HIS A 165 -9.40 12.06 23.26
C HIS A 165 -10.88 12.44 23.10
N GLN A 166 -11.82 11.51 23.32
CA GLN A 166 -13.26 11.82 23.25
C GLN A 166 -13.85 12.38 24.56
N TYR A 167 -13.07 12.52 25.63
CA TYR A 167 -13.50 13.25 26.83
C TYR A 167 -13.54 14.76 26.55
N GLY A 168 -14.71 15.27 26.14
CA GLY A 168 -14.96 16.73 26.09
C GLY A 168 -15.76 17.23 24.89
N ILE A 169 -15.92 16.46 23.82
CA ILE A 169 -16.75 16.88 22.67
C ILE A 169 -18.21 16.55 23.00
N LYS A 170 -18.95 17.55 23.50
CA LYS A 170 -20.40 17.46 23.68
C LYS A 170 -21.04 17.20 22.31
N LYS A 171 -21.50 15.96 22.08
CA LYS A 171 -22.30 15.61 20.89
C LYS A 171 -23.57 16.46 20.90
N ILE A 172 -23.59 17.51 20.08
CA ILE A 172 -24.82 18.25 19.82
C ILE A 172 -25.66 17.33 18.93
N ARG A 173 -26.75 16.79 19.50
CA ARG A 173 -27.72 15.98 18.76
C ARG A 173 -28.40 16.89 17.75
N LYS A 174 -28.01 16.79 16.47
CA LYS A 174 -28.69 17.50 15.38
C LYS A 174 -29.93 16.69 15.01
N ILE A 175 -31.07 17.35 14.94
CA ILE A 175 -32.33 16.77 14.48
C ILE A 175 -32.23 16.63 12.95
N GLY A 176 -31.74 15.47 12.49
CA GLY A 176 -31.67 15.09 11.07
C GLY A 176 -32.76 14.08 10.72
N HIS A 177 -33.21 14.08 9.46
CA HIS A 177 -34.34 13.28 8.97
C HIS A 177 -34.00 11.81 8.63
N THR A 178 -32.77 11.34 8.86
CA THR A 178 -32.36 9.97 8.51
C THR A 178 -32.50 9.07 9.75
N MET A 179 -33.75 8.75 10.07
CA MET A 179 -34.05 7.85 11.19
C MET A 179 -34.34 6.45 10.63
N GLU A 180 -33.63 5.44 11.13
CA GLU A 180 -33.88 4.03 10.82
C GLU A 180 -35.04 3.54 11.68
N PHE A 181 -35.98 2.79 11.09
CA PHE A 181 -37.08 2.19 11.85
C PHE A 181 -36.51 1.21 12.88
N GLU A 182 -36.75 1.47 14.16
CA GLU A 182 -36.29 0.63 15.27
C GLU A 182 -37.36 -0.40 15.60
N GLN A 183 -38.57 0.08 15.92
CA GLN A 183 -39.69 -0.77 16.32
C GLN A 183 -41.01 0.01 16.31
N ILE A 184 -42.13 -0.72 16.43
CA ILE A 184 -43.44 -0.12 16.72
C ILE A 184 -43.68 -0.23 18.22
N LYS A 185 -43.92 0.90 18.90
CA LYS A 185 -44.26 0.96 20.33
C LYS A 185 -45.67 1.53 20.54
N ASP A 186 -46.18 1.38 21.75
CA ASP A 186 -47.43 2.02 22.16
C ASP A 186 -47.24 3.54 22.23
N TYR A 187 -48.26 4.28 21.83
CA TYR A 187 -48.27 5.74 21.91
C TYR A 187 -48.22 6.20 23.38
N VAL A 188 -47.28 7.08 23.71
CA VAL A 188 -47.24 7.78 25.00
C VAL A 188 -47.48 9.27 24.77
N LEU A 189 -48.16 9.92 25.71
CA LEU A 189 -48.36 11.37 25.71
C LEU A 189 -47.00 12.08 25.61
N GLY A 190 -46.78 12.78 24.49
CA GLY A 190 -45.53 13.45 24.15
C GLY A 190 -44.85 12.93 22.88
N ASP A 191 -45.28 11.78 22.34
CA ASP A 191 -44.83 11.28 21.03
C ASP A 191 -45.45 12.13 19.89
N ASP A 192 -44.71 12.30 18.79
CA ASP A 192 -45.17 13.07 17.62
C ASP A 192 -46.27 12.30 16.86
N LEU A 193 -47.44 12.94 16.72
CA LEU A 193 -48.60 12.40 15.99
C LEU A 193 -48.28 12.04 14.53
N ARG A 194 -47.27 12.65 13.91
CA ARG A 194 -46.84 12.34 12.53
C ARG A 194 -46.22 10.94 12.40
N THR A 195 -45.79 10.35 13.50
CA THR A 195 -45.15 9.03 13.53
C THR A 195 -46.12 7.88 13.83
N ILE A 196 -47.43 8.16 13.93
CA ILE A 196 -48.46 7.14 14.17
C ILE A 196 -48.52 6.13 13.01
N ASN A 197 -48.49 4.85 13.37
CA ASN A 197 -48.65 3.75 12.43
C ASN A 197 -50.11 3.28 12.40
N TRP A 198 -50.91 3.89 11.53
CA TRP A 198 -52.34 3.58 11.38
C TRP A 198 -52.62 2.10 11.11
N LYS A 199 -51.74 1.41 10.37
CA LYS A 199 -51.88 -0.01 10.05
C LYS A 199 -51.69 -0.89 11.29
N ALA A 200 -50.75 -0.54 12.16
CA ALA A 200 -50.52 -1.26 13.41
C ALA A 200 -51.63 -0.95 14.44
N THR A 201 -52.07 0.32 14.50
CA THR A 201 -53.18 0.75 15.35
C THR A 201 -54.49 0.03 15.04
N ALA A 202 -54.84 -0.11 13.76
CA ALA A 202 -56.05 -0.83 13.35
C ALA A 202 -56.04 -2.32 13.76
N LYS A 203 -54.86 -2.94 13.88
CA LYS A 203 -54.73 -4.36 14.27
C LYS A 203 -54.76 -4.59 15.78
N ARG A 204 -54.14 -3.69 16.55
CA ARG A 204 -54.04 -3.82 18.01
C ARG A 204 -55.16 -3.10 18.77
N ASN A 205 -56.01 -2.34 18.08
CA ASN A 205 -57.06 -1.50 18.66
C ASN A 205 -56.54 -0.51 19.73
N GLN A 206 -55.27 -0.10 19.59
CA GLN A 206 -54.56 0.82 20.47
C GLN A 206 -53.61 1.70 19.63
N LEU A 207 -53.45 2.98 20.00
CA LEU A 207 -52.58 3.91 19.27
C LEU A 207 -51.13 3.41 19.30
N MET A 208 -50.53 3.30 18.12
CA MET A 208 -49.20 2.74 17.89
C MET A 208 -48.34 3.73 17.12
N VAL A 209 -47.07 3.84 17.50
CA VAL A 209 -46.12 4.80 16.94
C VAL A 209 -44.91 4.07 16.38
N ASN A 210 -44.47 4.48 15.20
CA ASN A 210 -43.17 4.07 14.66
C ASN A 210 -42.07 4.80 15.45
N GLN A 211 -41.30 4.05 16.23
CA GLN A 211 -40.09 4.55 16.84
C GLN A 211 -38.96 4.45 15.83
N PHE A 212 -38.32 5.57 15.57
CA PHE A 212 -37.14 5.62 14.72
C PHE A 212 -35.91 5.98 15.56
N GLN A 213 -34.79 5.33 15.26
CA GLN A 213 -33.48 5.60 15.86
C GLN A 213 -32.59 6.31 14.84
N ASP A 214 -31.68 7.18 15.30
CA ASP A 214 -30.68 7.78 14.41
C ASP A 214 -29.89 6.67 13.69
N GLU A 215 -29.81 6.71 12.35
CA GLU A 215 -29.03 5.73 11.58
C GLU A 215 -27.57 5.81 12.03
N LYS A 216 -27.11 4.80 12.79
CA LYS A 216 -25.74 4.76 13.33
C LYS A 216 -24.72 4.35 12.26
N SER A 217 -25.17 3.78 11.14
CA SER A 217 -24.32 3.14 10.14
C SER A 217 -24.35 3.90 8.82
N GLN A 218 -23.44 4.85 8.68
CA GLN A 218 -23.41 5.74 7.52
C GLN A 218 -22.64 5.11 6.36
N PRO A 219 -23.09 5.24 5.10
CA PRO A 219 -22.31 4.80 3.94
C PRO A 219 -21.11 5.70 3.70
N ILE A 220 -19.93 5.09 3.61
CA ILE A 220 -18.66 5.76 3.31
C ILE A 220 -18.10 5.15 2.02
N TYR A 221 -17.86 6.00 1.03
CA TYR A 221 -17.29 5.63 -0.25
C TYR A 221 -15.91 6.26 -0.43
N SER A 222 -14.89 5.44 -0.67
CA SER A 222 -13.62 5.90 -1.22
C SER A 222 -13.71 5.91 -2.75
N VAL A 223 -13.65 7.10 -3.33
CA VAL A 223 -13.68 7.33 -4.78
C VAL A 223 -12.25 7.59 -5.25
N ILE A 224 -11.69 6.66 -6.02
CA ILE A 224 -10.29 6.69 -6.41
C ILE A 224 -10.18 7.07 -7.88
N ASP A 225 -9.52 8.19 -8.16
CA ASP A 225 -9.12 8.53 -9.51
C ASP A 225 -7.98 7.61 -9.98
N LYS A 226 -8.12 7.03 -11.18
CA LYS A 226 -7.09 6.20 -11.84
C LYS A 226 -6.57 6.82 -13.16
N GLY A 227 -6.88 8.08 -13.41
CA GLY A 227 -6.38 8.81 -14.58
C GLY A 227 -4.87 9.09 -14.52
N ARG A 228 -4.36 9.64 -15.62
CA ARG A 228 -2.91 9.81 -15.87
C ARG A 228 -2.15 10.57 -14.77
N ILE A 229 -2.79 11.53 -14.10
CA ILE A 229 -2.15 12.38 -13.08
C ILE A 229 -1.78 11.52 -11.84
N MET A 230 -2.56 10.49 -11.56
CA MET A 230 -2.35 9.61 -10.40
C MET A 230 -1.16 8.65 -10.58
N LYS A 231 -0.55 8.61 -11.78
CA LYS A 231 0.68 7.86 -12.07
C LYS A 231 1.94 8.59 -11.61
N MET A 232 1.83 9.84 -11.14
CA MET A 232 2.97 10.59 -10.61
C MET A 232 3.69 9.77 -9.51
N PRO A 233 5.01 9.56 -9.64
CA PRO A 233 5.78 8.80 -8.67
C PRO A 233 6.11 9.65 -7.44
N PHE A 234 6.20 8.99 -6.30
CA PHE A 234 6.57 9.56 -5.02
C PHE A 234 7.18 8.46 -4.14
N ASP A 235 8.46 8.61 -3.76
CA ASP A 235 9.17 7.63 -2.91
C ASP A 235 9.05 6.17 -3.39
N GLY A 236 9.13 5.99 -4.71
CA GLY A 236 9.02 4.72 -5.42
C GLY A 236 7.60 4.26 -5.76
N LEU A 237 6.57 4.80 -5.10
CA LEU A 237 5.16 4.44 -5.31
C LEU A 237 4.43 5.48 -6.17
N THR A 238 3.31 5.14 -6.77
CA THR A 238 2.44 6.13 -7.44
C THR A 238 1.45 6.77 -6.47
N LEU A 239 0.94 7.97 -6.78
CA LEU A 239 -0.15 8.59 -6.01
C LEU A 239 -1.38 7.69 -5.90
N LEU A 240 -1.67 6.90 -6.95
CA LEU A 240 -2.73 5.88 -6.92
C LEU A 240 -2.47 4.85 -5.81
N ASP A 241 -1.24 4.39 -5.63
CA ASP A 241 -0.91 3.38 -4.62
C ASP A 241 -1.13 3.92 -3.21
N TYR A 242 -0.78 5.18 -2.97
CA TYR A 242 -1.09 5.86 -1.71
C TYR A 242 -2.59 6.00 -1.50
N ALA A 243 -3.35 6.39 -2.54
CA ALA A 243 -4.81 6.49 -2.46
C ALA A 243 -5.47 5.13 -2.16
N ILE A 244 -4.99 4.05 -2.78
CA ILE A 244 -5.45 2.67 -2.54
C ILE A 244 -5.15 2.25 -1.10
N ASN A 245 -3.94 2.49 -0.60
CA ASN A 245 -3.57 2.18 0.78
C ASN A 245 -4.47 2.96 1.76
N ALA A 246 -4.66 4.25 1.55
CA ALA A 246 -5.53 5.07 2.40
C ALA A 246 -7.00 4.60 2.35
N ALA A 247 -7.53 4.30 1.16
CA ALA A 247 -8.88 3.78 0.99
C ALA A 247 -9.09 2.44 1.70
N LEU A 248 -8.11 1.54 1.65
CA LEU A 248 -8.13 0.25 2.36
C LEU A 248 -8.20 0.46 3.88
N VAL A 249 -7.34 1.33 4.42
CA VAL A 249 -7.32 1.63 5.86
C VAL A 249 -8.61 2.29 6.31
N ILE A 250 -9.11 3.28 5.55
CA ILE A 250 -10.38 3.95 5.85
C ILE A 250 -11.54 2.98 5.83
N SER A 251 -11.60 2.08 4.85
CA SER A 251 -12.64 1.05 4.77
C SER A 251 -12.64 0.15 6.01
N ASN A 252 -11.46 -0.28 6.46
CA ASN A 252 -11.32 -1.07 7.68
C ASN A 252 -11.74 -0.28 8.94
N VAL A 253 -11.33 0.99 9.05
CA VAL A 253 -11.68 1.86 10.20
C VAL A 253 -13.19 2.14 10.22
N ALA A 254 -13.81 2.39 9.06
CA ALA A 254 -15.25 2.57 8.89
C ALA A 254 -16.03 1.34 9.37
N LEU A 255 -15.68 0.15 8.87
CA LEU A 255 -16.30 -1.12 9.27
C LEU A 255 -16.19 -1.37 10.77
N LYS A 256 -15.02 -1.12 11.37
CA LYS A 256 -14.79 -1.24 12.82
C LYS A 256 -15.57 -0.23 13.65
N LYS A 257 -15.83 0.97 13.11
CA LYS A 257 -16.69 1.99 13.73
C LYS A 257 -18.17 1.79 13.38
N HIS A 258 -18.55 0.59 12.91
CA HIS A 258 -19.89 0.15 12.57
C HIS A 258 -20.57 0.87 11.39
N ASP A 259 -19.79 1.57 10.55
CA ASP A 259 -20.26 2.17 9.30
C ASP A 259 -20.20 1.18 8.13
N LYS A 260 -20.80 1.55 7.00
CA LYS A 260 -20.76 0.77 5.76
C LYS A 260 -19.61 1.29 4.90
N ALA A 261 -18.75 0.41 4.38
CA ALA A 261 -17.60 0.80 3.56
C ALA A 261 -17.79 0.33 2.12
N GLY A 262 -17.65 1.26 1.18
CA GLY A 262 -17.70 1.02 -0.27
C GLY A 262 -16.55 1.71 -0.97
N ILE A 263 -16.26 1.25 -2.19
CA ILE A 263 -15.20 1.83 -3.02
C ILE A 263 -15.69 1.94 -4.47
N LEU A 264 -15.11 2.87 -5.22
CA LEU A 264 -15.21 2.88 -6.68
C LEU A 264 -13.97 3.54 -7.27
N ALA A 265 -13.49 3.03 -8.40
CA ALA A 265 -12.39 3.62 -9.15
C ALA A 265 -12.91 4.22 -10.45
N PHE A 266 -12.32 5.29 -10.96
CA PHE A 266 -12.78 5.89 -12.21
C PHE A 266 -11.65 6.56 -13.01
N SER A 267 -11.80 6.51 -14.33
CA SER A 267 -11.08 7.38 -15.29
C SER A 267 -12.09 7.86 -16.34
N LYS A 268 -12.11 7.29 -17.55
CA LYS A 268 -13.14 7.48 -18.59
C LYS A 268 -14.51 6.95 -18.18
N ARG A 269 -14.53 5.88 -17.39
CA ARG A 269 -15.75 5.27 -16.84
C ARG A 269 -15.49 4.82 -15.42
N VAL A 270 -16.57 4.68 -14.66
CA VAL A 270 -16.49 4.08 -13.32
C VAL A 270 -16.33 2.57 -13.46
N GLU A 271 -15.35 2.02 -12.77
CA GLU A 271 -15.01 0.60 -12.70
C GLU A 271 -14.85 0.19 -11.23
N ASN A 272 -14.72 -1.12 -10.98
CA ASN A 272 -14.36 -1.64 -9.65
C ASN A 272 -15.27 -1.13 -8.51
N ILE A 273 -16.59 -1.11 -8.75
CA ILE A 273 -17.57 -0.62 -7.78
C ILE A 273 -17.85 -1.70 -6.74
N VAL A 274 -17.61 -1.37 -5.47
CA VAL A 274 -18.07 -2.14 -4.31
C VAL A 274 -19.07 -1.27 -3.55
N VAL A 275 -20.32 -1.74 -3.49
CA VAL A 275 -21.39 -1.05 -2.76
C VAL A 275 -21.05 -1.01 -1.27
N ALA A 276 -21.35 0.11 -0.63
CA ALA A 276 -21.10 0.29 0.79
C ALA A 276 -22.00 -0.62 1.63
N GLU A 277 -21.38 -1.64 2.22
CA GLU A 277 -22.05 -2.59 3.09
C GLU A 277 -21.21 -2.90 4.34
N ARG A 278 -21.78 -3.66 5.27
CA ARG A 278 -21.15 -4.08 6.53
C ARG A 278 -21.17 -5.61 6.68
N ARG A 279 -20.78 -6.33 5.61
CA ARG A 279 -20.65 -7.79 5.62
C ARG A 279 -19.30 -8.19 6.23
N ALA A 280 -19.23 -9.39 6.82
CA ALA A 280 -17.97 -9.93 7.35
C ALA A 280 -16.89 -10.06 6.25
N SER A 281 -17.30 -10.40 5.01
CA SER A 281 -16.42 -10.51 3.85
C SER A 281 -16.14 -9.19 3.14
N GLN A 282 -16.73 -8.07 3.57
CA GLN A 282 -16.66 -6.79 2.87
C GLN A 282 -15.20 -6.31 2.70
N MET A 283 -14.38 -6.48 3.74
CA MET A 283 -13.00 -6.04 3.71
C MET A 283 -12.16 -6.83 2.68
N ASN A 284 -12.36 -8.15 2.60
CA ASN A 284 -11.68 -8.97 1.61
C ASN A 284 -12.13 -8.61 0.19
N LEU A 285 -13.43 -8.37 -0.02
CA LEU A 285 -13.95 -7.93 -1.32
C LEU A 285 -13.32 -6.59 -1.76
N ILE A 286 -13.20 -5.63 -0.85
CA ILE A 286 -12.53 -4.35 -1.10
C ILE A 286 -11.05 -4.57 -1.44
N LEU A 287 -10.35 -5.40 -0.67
CA LEU A 287 -8.93 -5.70 -0.86
C LEU A 287 -8.65 -6.34 -2.23
N GLU A 288 -9.42 -7.36 -2.62
CA GLU A 288 -9.28 -8.01 -3.94
C GLU A 288 -9.65 -7.07 -5.09
N THR A 289 -10.64 -6.21 -4.87
CA THR A 289 -11.02 -5.22 -5.88
C THR A 289 -9.90 -4.20 -6.10
N LEU A 290 -9.26 -3.71 -5.03
CA LEU A 290 -8.16 -2.74 -5.09
C LEU A 290 -6.85 -3.33 -5.61
N TYR A 291 -6.62 -4.64 -5.41
CA TYR A 291 -5.46 -5.35 -5.95
C TYR A 291 -5.36 -5.17 -7.48
N ASN A 292 -6.49 -5.26 -8.17
CA ASN A 292 -6.58 -5.17 -9.63
C ASN A 292 -6.68 -3.73 -10.18
N VAL A 293 -6.60 -2.69 -9.33
CA VAL A 293 -6.70 -1.30 -9.78
C VAL A 293 -5.34 -0.79 -10.23
N ASN A 294 -5.28 -0.38 -11.49
CA ASN A 294 -4.11 0.21 -12.13
C ASN A 294 -4.45 1.57 -12.75
N THR A 295 -3.43 2.42 -12.90
CA THR A 295 -3.57 3.68 -13.63
C THR A 295 -3.79 3.42 -15.11
N ASP A 296 -4.52 4.33 -15.76
CA ASP A 296 -4.55 4.40 -17.21
C ASP A 296 -3.96 5.70 -17.74
N TYR A 297 -3.80 5.76 -19.06
CA TYR A 297 -3.21 6.88 -19.75
C TYR A 297 -4.23 7.99 -20.07
N PHE A 298 -5.46 7.87 -19.60
CA PHE A 298 -6.54 8.79 -19.96
C PHE A 298 -6.71 9.91 -18.93
N GLU A 299 -7.36 11.00 -19.34
CA GLU A 299 -7.89 11.97 -18.38
C GLU A 299 -9.18 11.45 -17.73
N SER A 300 -9.39 11.86 -16.49
CA SER A 300 -10.50 11.41 -15.65
C SER A 300 -11.77 12.18 -16.01
N ASP A 301 -12.84 11.44 -16.29
CA ASP A 301 -14.14 11.98 -16.68
C ASP A 301 -15.04 12.15 -15.45
N PHE A 302 -15.01 13.34 -14.86
CA PHE A 302 -15.86 13.70 -13.72
C PHE A 302 -17.35 13.80 -14.09
N SER A 303 -17.66 14.05 -15.36
CA SER A 303 -19.04 14.10 -15.83
C SER A 303 -19.68 12.72 -15.74
N ARG A 304 -18.93 11.70 -16.16
CA ARG A 304 -19.35 10.31 -16.08
C ARG A 304 -19.39 9.82 -14.64
N LEU A 305 -18.37 10.17 -13.84
CA LEU A 305 -18.37 9.91 -12.39
C LEU A 305 -19.66 10.44 -11.74
N TYR A 306 -20.02 11.71 -11.98
CA TYR A 306 -21.22 12.30 -11.42
C TYR A 306 -22.49 11.55 -11.82
N ALA A 307 -22.63 11.19 -13.11
CA ALA A 307 -23.77 10.45 -13.62
C ALA A 307 -23.90 9.07 -12.96
N ASP A 308 -22.80 8.33 -12.85
CA ASP A 308 -22.78 6.98 -12.28
C ASP A 308 -22.99 7.02 -10.75
N VAL A 309 -22.40 7.99 -10.03
CA VAL A 309 -22.66 8.22 -8.60
C VAL A 309 -24.13 8.50 -8.36
N LYS A 310 -24.72 9.44 -9.12
CA LYS A 310 -26.15 9.78 -9.01
C LYS A 310 -27.05 8.59 -9.32
N ARG A 311 -26.63 7.69 -10.23
CA ARG A 311 -27.39 6.50 -10.60
C ARG A 311 -27.32 5.41 -9.55
N ASN A 312 -26.13 5.13 -9.00
CA ASN A 312 -25.87 3.94 -8.20
C ASN A 312 -25.89 4.21 -6.68
N ILE A 313 -25.53 5.42 -6.25
CA ILE A 313 -25.44 5.79 -4.82
C ILE A 313 -26.60 6.73 -4.50
N LYS A 314 -27.73 6.15 -4.07
CA LYS A 314 -28.95 6.91 -3.77
C LYS A 314 -28.98 7.48 -2.35
N GLN A 315 -28.29 6.83 -1.43
CA GLN A 315 -28.23 7.25 -0.03
C GLN A 315 -27.19 8.35 0.14
N ARG A 316 -27.49 9.32 1.03
CA ARG A 316 -26.52 10.32 1.45
C ARG A 316 -25.33 9.59 2.09
N SER A 317 -24.13 9.91 1.63
CA SER A 317 -22.92 9.19 2.00
C SER A 317 -21.74 10.15 2.14
N LEU A 318 -20.73 9.73 2.90
CA LEU A 318 -19.42 10.37 2.86
C LEU A 318 -18.69 9.90 1.60
N MET A 319 -18.22 10.84 0.79
CA MET A 319 -17.40 10.53 -0.39
C MET A 319 -16.02 11.12 -0.20
N LEU A 320 -15.02 10.24 -0.10
CA LEU A 320 -13.61 10.60 -0.03
C LEU A 320 -13.03 10.43 -1.43
N LEU A 321 -12.89 11.55 -2.14
CA LEU A 321 -12.41 11.59 -3.52
C LEU A 321 -10.89 11.79 -3.53
N TYR A 322 -10.14 10.75 -3.86
CA TYR A 322 -8.70 10.80 -4.05
C TYR A 322 -8.41 11.15 -5.50
N THR A 323 -7.90 12.36 -5.72
CA THR A 323 -7.62 12.89 -7.07
C THR A 323 -6.53 13.96 -6.96
N ASN A 324 -5.90 14.33 -8.06
CA ASN A 324 -4.94 15.42 -8.08
C ASN A 324 -5.26 16.43 -9.18
N PHE A 325 -5.33 17.72 -8.84
CA PHE A 325 -5.49 18.81 -9.81
C PHE A 325 -4.18 19.59 -9.89
N GLU A 326 -3.57 19.67 -11.07
CA GLU A 326 -2.31 20.41 -11.25
C GLU A 326 -2.50 21.92 -11.31
N THR A 327 -3.61 22.39 -11.91
CA THR A 327 -3.89 23.82 -12.09
C THR A 327 -5.30 24.19 -11.65
N LEU A 328 -5.51 25.48 -11.38
CA LEU A 328 -6.83 26.04 -11.06
C LEU A 328 -7.83 25.83 -12.20
N ASP A 329 -7.40 26.02 -13.46
CA ASP A 329 -8.24 25.80 -14.64
C ASP A 329 -8.68 24.33 -14.76
N GLY A 330 -7.77 23.41 -14.39
CA GLY A 330 -8.07 21.98 -14.27
C GLY A 330 -9.23 21.73 -13.31
N LEU A 331 -9.19 22.35 -12.12
CA LEU A 331 -10.27 22.28 -11.14
C LEU A 331 -11.57 22.90 -11.68
N HIS A 332 -11.52 24.12 -12.22
CA HIS A 332 -12.70 24.86 -12.68
C HIS A 332 -13.53 24.09 -13.69
N ARG A 333 -12.88 23.35 -14.60
CA ARG A 333 -13.57 22.45 -15.54
C ARG A 333 -14.41 21.36 -14.83
N GLN A 334 -13.99 20.93 -13.63
CA GLN A 334 -14.64 19.85 -12.88
C GLN A 334 -15.61 20.34 -11.79
N ILE A 335 -15.55 21.61 -11.41
CA ILE A 335 -16.42 22.21 -10.37
C ILE A 335 -17.92 21.90 -10.56
N PRO A 336 -18.52 22.00 -11.77
CA PRO A 336 -19.94 21.70 -11.93
C PRO A 336 -20.33 20.29 -11.49
N TYR A 337 -19.47 19.30 -11.77
CA TYR A 337 -19.69 17.89 -11.41
C TYR A 337 -19.47 17.65 -9.92
N LEU A 338 -18.41 18.22 -9.34
CA LEU A 338 -18.13 18.11 -7.91
C LEU A 338 -19.25 18.75 -7.07
N LYS A 339 -19.78 19.90 -7.50
CA LYS A 339 -20.98 20.52 -6.89
C LYS A 339 -22.21 19.63 -7.01
N GLY A 340 -22.38 18.97 -8.17
CA GLY A 340 -23.44 18.00 -8.39
C GLY A 340 -23.40 16.84 -7.38
N ILE A 341 -22.21 16.30 -7.11
CA ILE A 341 -21.99 15.26 -6.10
C ILE A 341 -22.23 15.81 -4.68
N ALA A 342 -21.62 16.97 -4.36
CA ALA A 342 -21.70 17.60 -3.04
C ALA A 342 -23.12 18.00 -2.61
N LYS A 343 -24.05 18.16 -3.57
CA LYS A 343 -25.46 18.43 -3.29
C LYS A 343 -26.14 17.27 -2.54
N ASN A 344 -25.80 16.02 -2.87
CA ASN A 344 -26.45 14.83 -2.32
C ASN A 344 -25.56 14.08 -1.31
N HIS A 345 -24.24 14.22 -1.42
CA HIS A 345 -23.25 13.50 -0.61
C HIS A 345 -22.32 14.50 0.08
N LEU A 346 -21.78 14.15 1.25
CA LEU A 346 -20.72 14.95 1.86
C LEU A 346 -19.41 14.62 1.14
N LEU A 347 -18.97 15.53 0.27
CA LEU A 347 -17.77 15.35 -0.53
C LEU A 347 -16.56 15.95 0.19
N VAL A 348 -15.53 15.11 0.35
CA VAL A 348 -14.19 15.51 0.77
C VAL A 348 -13.24 15.20 -0.38
N VAL A 349 -12.55 16.20 -0.90
CA VAL A 349 -11.58 16.00 -1.97
C VAL A 349 -10.16 16.02 -1.42
N ILE A 350 -9.42 14.96 -1.69
CA ILE A 350 -8.12 14.67 -1.10
C ILE A 350 -7.08 14.82 -2.20
N PHE A 351 -6.17 15.78 -2.02
CA PHE A 351 -5.11 16.15 -2.96
C PHE A 351 -3.74 16.02 -2.33
N PHE A 352 -2.75 15.91 -3.21
CA PHE A 352 -1.37 15.63 -2.85
C PHE A 352 -0.53 16.91 -2.90
N LYS A 353 0.28 17.09 -1.88
CA LYS A 353 1.37 18.05 -1.83
C LYS A 353 2.64 17.38 -2.33
N ASN A 354 3.33 18.01 -3.28
CA ASN A 354 4.64 17.54 -3.73
C ASN A 354 5.74 18.04 -2.77
N THR A 355 6.41 17.12 -2.09
CA THR A 355 7.50 17.45 -1.15
C THR A 355 8.81 17.84 -1.84
N GLU A 356 9.00 17.47 -3.11
CA GLU A 356 10.18 17.90 -3.89
C GLU A 356 10.13 19.39 -4.19
N LEU A 357 8.94 19.97 -4.36
CA LEU A 357 8.81 21.42 -4.51
C LEU A 357 9.21 22.15 -3.22
N ASP A 358 8.89 21.59 -2.05
CA ASP A 358 9.26 22.18 -0.76
C ASP A 358 10.79 22.25 -0.59
N SER A 359 11.55 21.26 -1.09
CA SER A 359 13.01 21.30 -1.01
C SER A 359 13.60 22.39 -1.91
N ILE A 360 13.04 22.58 -3.11
CA ILE A 360 13.44 23.66 -4.04
C ILE A 360 13.13 25.04 -3.43
N ILE A 361 11.96 25.21 -2.80
CA ILE A 361 11.55 26.47 -2.18
C ILE A 361 12.45 26.84 -1.00
N ASN A 362 12.80 25.86 -0.15
CA ASN A 362 13.54 26.12 1.09
C ASN A 362 15.06 26.22 0.90
N ASN A 363 15.62 25.64 -0.16
CA ASN A 363 17.04 25.73 -0.45
C ASN A 363 17.45 27.16 -0.83
N LYS A 364 18.70 27.52 -0.49
CA LYS A 364 19.29 28.80 -0.93
C LYS A 364 19.58 28.71 -2.44
N SER A 365 19.15 29.73 -3.18
CA SER A 365 19.46 29.87 -4.61
C SER A 365 20.79 30.60 -4.78
N GLU A 366 21.80 29.93 -5.32
CA GLU A 366 23.13 30.49 -5.59
C GLU A 366 23.28 30.92 -7.06
N THR A 367 22.44 30.37 -7.94
CA THR A 367 22.44 30.66 -9.38
C THR A 367 21.13 31.28 -9.84
N VAL A 368 21.16 32.00 -10.97
CA VAL A 368 19.96 32.57 -11.59
C VAL A 368 18.94 31.48 -11.96
N GLN A 369 19.41 30.33 -12.47
CA GLN A 369 18.54 29.18 -12.77
C GLN A 369 17.82 28.70 -11.51
N GLN A 370 18.52 28.52 -10.39
CA GLN A 370 17.91 28.11 -9.13
C GLN A 370 16.92 29.15 -8.59
N ALA A 371 17.12 30.44 -8.89
CA ALA A 371 16.14 31.47 -8.55
C ALA A 371 14.86 31.33 -9.39
N TYR A 372 14.98 31.07 -10.70
CA TYR A 372 13.83 30.79 -11.56
C TYR A 372 13.07 29.53 -11.13
N ASP A 373 13.77 28.43 -10.90
CA ASP A 373 13.17 27.16 -10.46
C ASP A 373 12.41 27.34 -9.13
N LYS A 374 12.97 28.13 -8.21
CA LYS A 374 12.32 28.49 -6.95
C LYS A 374 11.04 29.28 -7.14
N VAL A 375 11.05 30.33 -7.98
CA VAL A 375 9.83 31.12 -8.26
C VAL A 375 8.73 30.25 -8.88
N ILE A 376 9.10 29.34 -9.78
CA ILE A 376 8.17 28.40 -10.40
C ILE A 376 7.60 27.43 -9.35
N ALA A 377 8.44 26.88 -8.47
CA ALA A 377 8.01 26.00 -7.39
C ALA A 377 7.06 26.71 -6.40
N GLU A 378 7.37 27.96 -6.02
CA GLU A 378 6.51 28.78 -5.17
C GLU A 378 5.14 29.04 -5.83
N LYS A 379 5.13 29.33 -7.14
CA LYS A 379 3.89 29.50 -7.91
C LYS A 379 3.03 28.22 -7.87
N PHE A 380 3.61 27.04 -8.12
CA PHE A 380 2.87 25.79 -8.04
C PHE A 380 2.32 25.51 -6.63
N ALA A 381 3.13 25.74 -5.59
CA ALA A 381 2.68 25.59 -4.20
C ALA A 381 1.57 26.60 -3.83
N PHE A 382 1.59 27.80 -4.43
CA PHE A 382 0.52 28.78 -4.28
C PHE A 382 -0.76 28.35 -5.00
N GLU A 383 -0.68 27.85 -6.24
CA GLU A 383 -1.85 27.35 -6.99
C GLU A 383 -2.56 26.20 -6.26
N LYS A 384 -1.83 25.27 -5.64
CA LYS A 384 -2.46 24.21 -4.80
C LYS A 384 -3.27 24.79 -3.64
N ARG A 385 -2.79 25.86 -3.00
CA ARG A 385 -3.54 26.55 -1.93
C ARG A 385 -4.77 27.27 -2.48
N LEU A 386 -4.68 27.86 -3.67
CA LEU A 386 -5.84 28.45 -4.34
C LEU A 386 -6.92 27.41 -4.67
N ILE A 387 -6.53 26.22 -5.13
CA ILE A 387 -7.45 25.09 -5.39
C ILE A 387 -8.24 24.72 -4.12
N VAL A 388 -7.57 24.63 -2.97
CA VAL A 388 -8.21 24.38 -1.67
C VAL A 388 -9.25 25.46 -1.35
N ASN A 389 -8.85 26.73 -1.46
CA ASN A 389 -9.73 27.87 -1.20
C ASN A 389 -10.94 27.89 -2.14
N GLU A 390 -10.73 27.55 -3.41
CA GLU A 390 -11.79 27.53 -4.43
C GLU A 390 -12.83 26.45 -4.14
N LEU A 391 -12.41 25.25 -3.72
CA LEU A 391 -13.34 24.20 -3.27
C LEU A 391 -14.14 24.62 -2.04
N GLN A 392 -13.48 25.29 -1.10
CA GLN A 392 -14.13 25.78 0.12
C GLN A 392 -15.21 26.83 -0.17
N LYS A 393 -15.04 27.69 -1.19
CA LYS A 393 -16.09 28.63 -1.63
C LYS A 393 -17.39 27.92 -2.03
N PHE A 394 -17.30 26.68 -2.51
CA PHE A 394 -18.47 25.86 -2.86
C PHE A 394 -18.92 24.91 -1.73
N GLY A 395 -18.38 25.07 -0.52
CA GLY A 395 -18.70 24.22 0.63
C GLY A 395 -18.15 22.78 0.53
N ILE A 396 -17.24 22.52 -0.41
CA ILE A 396 -16.60 21.22 -0.59
C ILE A 396 -15.40 21.17 0.35
N GLN A 397 -15.36 20.16 1.24
CA GLN A 397 -14.23 19.98 2.13
C GLN A 397 -13.04 19.43 1.35
N SER A 398 -11.83 19.77 1.77
CA SER A 398 -10.62 19.28 1.12
C SER A 398 -9.53 18.93 2.14
N ILE A 399 -8.64 18.04 1.72
CA ILE A 399 -7.42 17.68 2.44
C ILE A 399 -6.27 17.88 1.44
N LEU A 400 -5.33 18.76 1.76
CA LEU A 400 -4.08 18.91 1.02
C LEU A 400 -2.97 18.36 1.91
N THR A 401 -2.41 17.21 1.54
CA THR A 401 -1.47 16.47 2.40
C THR A 401 -0.37 15.80 1.58
N THR A 402 0.74 15.43 2.23
CA THR A 402 1.78 14.64 1.58
C THR A 402 1.28 13.20 1.35
N PRO A 403 1.79 12.47 0.36
CA PRO A 403 1.42 11.06 0.18
C PRO A 403 1.71 10.19 1.42
N LYS A 404 2.73 10.52 2.21
CA LYS A 404 3.08 9.80 3.45
C LYS A 404 2.03 9.97 4.55
N ASP A 405 1.49 11.17 4.70
CA ASP A 405 0.53 11.50 5.75
C ASP A 405 -0.94 11.26 5.34
N LEU A 406 -1.17 11.01 4.05
CA LEU A 406 -2.49 10.80 3.43
C LEU A 406 -3.42 9.92 4.26
N THR A 407 -2.95 8.74 4.65
CA THR A 407 -3.76 7.78 5.40
C THR A 407 -4.18 8.33 6.76
N LEU A 408 -3.26 8.95 7.48
CA LEU A 408 -3.52 9.50 8.81
C LEU A 408 -4.47 10.70 8.74
N ASP A 409 -4.22 11.63 7.82
CA ASP A 409 -5.05 12.83 7.66
C ASP A 409 -6.46 12.48 7.21
N THR A 410 -6.60 11.47 6.34
CA THR A 410 -7.91 10.99 5.92
C THR A 410 -8.68 10.36 7.09
N ILE A 411 -8.01 9.59 7.96
CA ILE A 411 -8.64 9.00 9.15
C ILE A 411 -9.10 10.10 10.09
N ASN A 412 -8.23 11.07 10.36
CA ASN A 412 -8.53 12.19 11.24
C ASN A 412 -9.72 13.00 10.69
N LYS A 413 -9.76 13.25 9.38
CA LYS A 413 -10.88 13.95 8.73
C LYS A 413 -12.18 13.17 8.85
N TYR A 414 -12.16 11.87 8.63
CA TYR A 414 -13.34 11.01 8.81
C TYR A 414 -13.84 11.06 10.26
N LEU A 415 -12.94 10.92 11.24
CA LEU A 415 -13.29 10.98 12.66
C LEU A 415 -13.83 12.36 13.06
N GLU A 416 -13.27 13.44 12.53
CA GLU A 416 -13.74 14.82 12.72
C GLU A 416 -15.17 14.98 12.18
N ILE A 417 -15.42 14.55 10.95
CA ILE A 417 -16.75 14.61 10.30
C ILE A 417 -17.78 13.83 11.12
N LYS A 418 -17.40 12.63 11.59
CA LYS A 418 -18.26 11.78 12.42
C LYS A 418 -18.53 12.42 13.79
N ALA A 419 -17.52 13.02 14.42
CA ALA A 419 -17.67 13.70 15.70
C ALA A 419 -18.57 14.94 15.62
N ARG A 420 -18.51 15.68 14.50
CA ARG A 420 -19.34 16.87 14.24
C ARG A 420 -20.77 16.55 13.79
N GLY A 421 -21.07 15.28 13.45
CA GLY A 421 -22.40 14.88 12.94
C GLY A 421 -22.76 15.57 11.62
N LEU A 422 -21.80 15.71 10.70
CA LEU A 422 -22.01 16.39 9.41
C LEU A 422 -22.66 15.50 8.33
N LEU A 423 -22.75 14.20 8.59
CA LEU A 423 -23.32 13.19 7.69
C LEU A 423 -24.76 12.89 8.03
#